data_AF-A0A080M2T7-F1
#
_entry.id   AF-A0A080M2T7-F1
#
_cell.length_a   1.000
_cell.length_b   1.000
_cell.length_c   1.000
_cell.angle_alpha   90.00
_cell.angle_beta   90.00
_cell.angle_gamma   90.00
#
_symmetry.space_group_name_H-M   'P 1'
#
loop_
_entity.id
_entity.type
_entity.pdbx_description
1 polymer ?
#
loop_
_entity_poly.entity_id
_entity_poly.type
_entity_poly.pdbx_seq_one_letter_code
_entity_poly.pdbx_strand_id
1 'polypeptide(L)'
;MTRSVRGEVVASTFDEPATRHVQVAEMVIEKAKRLVEHKRDVVILLDSITRLARAYNTVQPASGKVLTGGVDANALQKPKRFFGAARNIEEGGSLTAKDVDPAQAAIQHGRP
;
A
#
# COMPACT_ATOMS: atom_id res chain seq x y z
N MET A 1 3.66 15.29 12.83
CA MET A 1 3.02 14.31 13.74
C MET A 1 3.90 13.07 13.79
N THR A 2 4.63 12.84 14.90
CA THR A 2 5.54 11.68 15.05
C THR A 2 5.49 11.12 16.47
N ARG A 3 4.45 11.45 17.24
CA ARG A 3 4.49 11.40 18.72
C ARG A 3 3.62 10.33 19.38
N SER A 4 2.90 9.49 18.65
CA SER A 4 1.91 8.56 19.26
C SER A 4 2.21 7.07 19.13
N VAL A 5 3.13 6.64 18.26
CA VAL A 5 3.38 5.21 18.00
C VAL A 5 4.81 4.82 18.32
N ARG A 6 4.98 3.68 18.99
CA ARG A 6 6.29 3.02 19.16
C ARG A 6 6.57 2.19 17.92
N GLY A 7 7.03 2.84 16.86
CA GLY A 7 7.33 2.21 15.59
C GLY A 7 7.94 3.17 14.59
N GLU A 8 8.36 2.65 13.44
CA GLU A 8 8.82 3.47 12.34
C GLU A 8 7.63 4.08 11.60
N VAL A 9 7.67 5.41 11.42
CA VAL A 9 6.68 6.14 10.64
C VAL A 9 7.36 6.67 9.39
N VAL A 10 6.97 6.13 8.24
CA VAL A 10 7.39 6.64 6.92
C VAL A 10 6.20 7.36 6.32
N ALA A 11 6.37 8.63 5.96
CA ALA A 11 5.27 9.47 5.48
C ALA A 11 5.62 10.17 4.16
N SER A 12 4.60 10.38 3.34
CA SER A 12 4.62 11.27 2.18
C SER A 12 3.34 12.10 2.23
N THR A 13 3.47 13.39 2.53
CA THR A 13 2.34 14.30 2.73
C THR A 13 1.68 14.66 1.41
N PHE A 14 0.44 15.15 1.44
CA PHE A 14 -0.35 15.45 0.23
C PHE A 14 0.28 16.51 -0.69
N ASP A 15 1.23 17.31 -0.20
CA ASP A 15 1.99 18.30 -0.98
C ASP A 15 3.06 17.66 -1.87
N GLU A 16 3.41 16.39 -1.63
CA GLU A 16 4.40 15.65 -2.41
C GLU A 16 3.80 15.14 -3.73
N PRO A 17 4.59 15.02 -4.81
CA PRO A 17 4.09 14.52 -6.07
C PRO A 17 3.74 13.03 -6.00
N ALA A 18 2.83 12.58 -6.88
CA ALA A 18 2.40 11.18 -6.96
C ALA A 18 3.58 10.19 -7.14
N THR A 19 4.64 10.61 -7.84
CA THR A 19 5.88 9.84 -7.99
C THR A 19 6.55 9.56 -6.65
N ARG A 20 6.54 10.54 -5.72
CA ARG A 20 7.10 10.38 -4.38
C ARG A 20 6.28 9.40 -3.54
N HIS A 21 4.95 9.47 -3.61
CA HIS A 21 4.08 8.49 -2.93
C HIS A 21 4.37 7.06 -3.38
N VAL A 22 4.47 6.85 -4.70
CA VAL A 22 4.79 5.54 -5.28
C VAL A 22 6.17 5.07 -4.84
N GLN A 23 7.18 5.94 -4.94
CA GLN A 23 8.55 5.60 -4.56
C GLN A 23 8.65 5.22 -3.08
N VAL A 24 8.03 5.99 -2.18
CA VAL A 24 8.04 5.71 -0.73
C VAL A 24 7.37 4.36 -0.45
N ALA A 25 6.23 4.08 -1.08
CA ALA A 25 5.56 2.79 -0.92
C ALA A 25 6.42 1.62 -1.43
N GLU A 26 7.04 1.75 -2.61
CA GLU A 26 7.92 0.72 -3.18
C GLU A 26 9.15 0.46 -2.28
N MET A 27 9.76 1.50 -1.68
CA MET A 27 10.86 1.31 -0.74
C MET A 27 10.43 0.61 0.56
N VAL A 28 9.27 0.97 1.11
CA VAL A 28 8.74 0.38 2.35
C VAL A 28 8.44 -1.10 2.16
N ILE A 29 7.82 -1.49 1.04
CA ILE A 29 7.49 -2.89 0.81
C ILE A 29 8.73 -3.75 0.57
N GLU A 30 9.75 -3.23 -0.14
CA GLU A 30 11.00 -3.95 -0.32
C GLU A 30 11.75 -4.10 1.01
N LYS A 31 11.82 -3.05 1.83
CA LYS A 31 12.36 -3.14 3.19
C LYS A 31 11.64 -4.21 4.02
N ALA A 32 10.31 -4.23 3.98
CA ALA A 32 9.51 -5.21 4.72
C ALA A 32 9.80 -6.64 4.26
N LYS A 33 9.87 -6.90 2.94
CA LYS A 33 10.26 -8.21 2.39
C LYS A 33 11.64 -8.65 2.91
N ARG A 34 12.64 -7.77 2.90
CA ARG A 34 13.99 -8.08 3.41
C ARG A 34 13.97 -8.42 4.90
N LEU A 35 13.19 -7.70 5.71
CA LEU A 35 13.03 -8.03 7.13
C LEU A 35 12.39 -9.41 7.31
N VAL A 36 11.37 -9.75 6.51
CA VAL A 36 10.72 -11.06 6.55
C VAL A 36 11.64 -12.19 6.10
N GLU A 37 12.50 -11.97 5.09
CA GLU A 37 13.56 -12.91 4.70
C GLU A 37 14.53 -13.22 5.86
N HIS A 38 14.72 -12.26 6.78
CA HIS A 38 15.45 -12.44 8.04
C HIS A 38 14.58 -13.00 9.18
N LYS A 39 13.46 -13.68 8.85
CA LYS A 39 12.53 -14.34 9.78
C LYS A 39 11.89 -13.38 10.79
N ARG A 40 11.70 -12.11 10.42
CA ARG A 40 11.01 -11.11 11.26
C ARG A 40 9.53 -11.07 10.91
N ASP A 41 8.70 -10.87 11.93
CA ASP A 41 7.30 -10.54 11.73
C ASP A 41 7.16 -9.02 11.54
N VAL A 42 6.59 -8.63 10.40
CA VAL A 42 6.49 -7.24 9.95
C VAL A 42 5.03 -6.90 9.72
N VAL A 43 4.60 -5.76 10.28
CA VAL A 43 3.26 -5.21 10.07
C VAL A 43 3.39 -3.85 9.40
N ILE A 44 2.71 -3.68 8.26
CA ILE A 44 2.54 -2.40 7.57
C ILE A 44 1.11 -1.94 7.80
N LEU A 45 0.97 -0.74 8.38
CA LEU A 45 -0.29 -0.01 8.43
C LEU A 45 -0.23 1.10 7.38
N LEU A 46 -1.05 1.00 6.34
CA LEU A 46 -1.07 1.94 5.22
C LEU A 46 -2.31 2.84 5.31
N ASP A 47 -2.11 4.15 5.22
CA ASP A 47 -3.16 5.15 5.08
C ASP A 47 -2.89 6.00 3.82
N SER A 48 -3.48 5.73 2.65
CA SER A 48 -4.40 4.63 2.37
C SER A 48 -4.15 3.99 1.01
N ILE A 49 -4.62 2.75 0.83
CA ILE A 49 -4.51 2.03 -0.45
C ILE A 49 -5.15 2.80 -1.61
N THR A 50 -6.26 3.50 -1.33
CA THR A 50 -7.00 4.25 -2.35
C THR A 50 -6.16 5.43 -2.88
N ARG A 51 -5.49 6.15 -1.98
CA ARG A 51 -4.58 7.24 -2.37
C ARG A 51 -3.38 6.72 -3.14
N LEU A 52 -2.81 5.60 -2.69
CA LEU A 52 -1.71 4.95 -3.39
C LEU A 52 -2.10 4.48 -4.80
N ALA A 53 -3.28 3.89 -4.96
CA ALA A 53 -3.81 3.49 -6.27
C ALA A 53 -4.00 4.68 -7.22
N ARG A 54 -4.50 5.82 -6.72
CA ARG A 54 -4.59 7.05 -7.50
C ARG A 54 -3.21 7.56 -7.91
N ALA A 55 -2.24 7.52 -7.01
CA ALA A 55 -0.86 7.90 -7.34
C ALA A 55 -0.30 7.03 -8.47
N TYR A 56 -0.50 5.70 -8.41
CA TYR A 56 -0.14 4.78 -9.50
C TYR A 56 -0.84 5.11 -10.82
N ASN A 57 -2.12 5.44 -10.78
CA ASN A 57 -2.89 5.85 -11.96
C ASN A 57 -2.32 7.12 -12.63
N THR A 58 -1.80 8.07 -11.84
CA THR A 58 -1.22 9.31 -12.36
C THR A 58 0.17 9.10 -12.97
N VAL A 59 0.98 8.18 -12.44
CA VAL A 59 2.37 8.00 -12.89
C VAL A 59 2.54 6.95 -13.98
N GLN A 60 1.60 6.01 -14.12
CA GLN A 60 1.70 4.98 -15.15
C GLN A 60 1.28 5.54 -16.52
N PRO A 61 1.98 5.15 -17.60
CA PRO A 61 1.53 5.43 -18.96
C PRO A 61 0.12 4.89 -19.18
N ALA A 62 -0.74 5.67 -19.83
CA ALA A 62 -2.11 5.26 -20.12
C ALA A 62 -2.12 3.97 -20.96
N SER A 63 -2.90 2.99 -20.52
CA SER A 63 -3.07 1.71 -21.24
C SER A 63 -4.02 1.82 -22.43
N GLY A 64 -4.71 2.95 -22.56
CA GLY A 64 -5.82 3.14 -23.51
C GLY A 64 -7.13 2.47 -23.06
N LYS A 65 -7.15 1.80 -21.90
CA LYS A 65 -8.32 1.12 -21.35
C LYS A 65 -8.67 1.69 -19.97
N VAL A 66 -9.63 2.61 -19.96
CA VAL A 66 -10.13 3.23 -18.73
C VAL A 66 -11.36 2.46 -18.24
N LEU A 67 -11.32 2.01 -16.99
CA LEU A 67 -12.43 1.35 -16.31
C LEU A 67 -13.47 2.39 -15.84
N THR A 68 -14.69 1.90 -15.58
CA THR A 68 -15.75 2.69 -14.97
C THR A 68 -15.25 3.35 -13.68
N GLY A 69 -15.36 4.69 -13.58
CA GLY A 69 -14.81 5.47 -12.47
C GLY A 69 -13.48 6.20 -12.78
N GLY A 70 -13.00 6.19 -14.03
CA GLY A 70 -11.87 7.02 -14.47
C GLY A 70 -10.50 6.48 -14.07
N VAL A 71 -10.41 5.18 -13.77
CA VAL A 71 -9.19 4.48 -13.37
C VAL A 71 -8.68 3.63 -14.52
N ASP A 72 -7.40 3.75 -14.86
CA ASP A 72 -6.77 2.90 -15.86
C ASP A 72 -6.75 1.43 -15.40
N ALA A 73 -6.98 0.51 -16.32
CA ALA A 73 -7.02 -0.92 -16.02
C ALA A 73 -5.74 -1.45 -15.34
N ASN A 74 -4.58 -0.85 -15.63
CA ASN A 74 -3.30 -1.24 -15.04
C ASN A 74 -3.02 -0.57 -13.69
N ALA A 75 -3.71 0.53 -13.36
CA ALA A 75 -3.46 1.30 -12.14
C ALA A 75 -3.69 0.50 -10.86
N LEU A 76 -4.59 -0.48 -10.88
CA LEU A 76 -4.88 -1.34 -9.74
C LEU A 76 -3.92 -2.52 -9.59
N GLN A 77 -3.10 -2.81 -10.61
CA GLN A 77 -2.24 -3.98 -10.60
C GLN A 77 -1.14 -3.88 -9.55
N LYS A 78 -0.48 -2.71 -9.46
CA LYS A 78 0.60 -2.47 -8.48
C LYS A 78 0.09 -2.40 -7.03
N PRO A 79 -0.99 -1.68 -6.69
CA PRO A 79 -1.61 -1.74 -5.37
C PRO A 79 -2.01 -3.15 -4.94
N LYS A 80 -2.60 -3.95 -5.86
CA LYS A 80 -2.93 -5.35 -5.57
C LYS A 80 -1.69 -6.18 -5.25
N ARG A 81 -0.58 -5.98 -5.96
CA ARG A 81 0.71 -6.64 -5.67
C ARG A 81 1.30 -6.21 -4.33
N PHE A 82 1.15 -4.95 -3.95
CA PHE A 82 1.60 -4.45 -2.64
C PHE A 82 0.94 -5.22 -1.50
N PHE A 83 -0.40 -5.35 -1.52
CA PHE A 83 -1.12 -6.12 -0.50
C PHE A 83 -0.94 -7.63 -0.66
N GLY A 84 -0.84 -8.13 -1.89
CA GLY A 84 -0.52 -9.54 -2.17
C GLY A 84 0.88 -9.97 -1.73
N ALA A 85 1.76 -9.03 -1.34
CA ALA A 85 3.01 -9.36 -0.69
C ALA A 85 2.79 -9.91 0.73
N ALA A 86 1.70 -9.52 1.41
CA ALA A 86 1.36 -10.01 2.75
C ALA A 86 1.11 -11.53 2.72
N ARG A 87 1.87 -12.25 3.55
CA ARG A 87 1.85 -13.71 3.64
C ARG A 87 2.56 -14.16 4.91
N ASN A 88 2.14 -15.32 5.42
CA ASN A 88 2.90 -16.06 6.41
C ASN A 88 3.92 -16.95 5.69
N ILE A 89 5.17 -17.00 6.17
CA ILE A 89 6.21 -17.84 5.56
C ILE A 89 6.46 -19.04 6.47
N GLU A 90 6.34 -20.25 5.92
CA GLU A 90 6.49 -21.50 6.68
C GLU A 90 7.88 -21.64 7.34
N GLU A 91 8.93 -21.14 6.67
CA GLU A 91 10.32 -21.21 7.16
C GLU A 91 10.69 -20.11 8.19
N GLY A 92 9.72 -19.26 8.55
CA GLY A 92 9.82 -18.22 9.56
C GLY A 92 9.64 -16.80 9.01
N GLY A 93 9.07 -15.92 9.84
CA GLY A 93 8.71 -14.55 9.50
C GLY A 93 7.34 -14.42 8.84
N SER A 94 6.77 -13.23 8.89
CA SER A 94 5.47 -12.95 8.30
C SER A 94 5.36 -11.49 7.87
N LEU A 95 4.67 -11.24 6.76
CA LEU A 95 4.29 -9.90 6.34
C LEU A 95 2.78 -9.73 6.48
N THR A 96 2.35 -8.81 7.32
CA THR A 96 0.96 -8.36 7.40
C THR A 96 0.86 -6.94 6.83
N ALA A 97 -0.07 -6.71 5.90
CA ALA A 97 -0.38 -5.36 5.39
C ALA A 97 -1.86 -5.07 5.62
N LYS A 98 -2.17 -3.98 6.32
CA LYS A 98 -3.54 -3.50 6.54
C LYS A 98 -3.69 -2.06 6.10
N ASP A 99 -4.75 -1.82 5.34
CA ASP A 99 -5.26 -0.48 5.10
C ASP A 99 -5.97 -0.01 6.38
N VAL A 100 -5.66 1.21 6.84
CA VAL A 100 -6.25 1.79 8.05
C VAL A 100 -7.24 2.91 7.74
N ASP A 101 -7.60 3.08 6.47
CA ASP A 101 -8.61 4.04 6.04
C ASP A 101 -10.01 3.60 6.52
N PRO A 102 -10.65 4.36 7.44
CA PRO A 102 -11.95 3.98 7.98
C PRO A 102 -13.05 4.00 6.92
N ALA A 103 -12.88 4.71 5.79
CA ALA A 103 -13.87 4.78 4.73
C ALA A 103 -13.99 3.45 3.94
N GLN A 104 -12.93 2.65 3.88
CA GLN A 104 -12.92 1.36 3.15
C GLN A 104 -13.35 0.18 4.02
N ALA A 105 -13.13 0.23 5.34
CA ALA A 105 -13.56 -0.81 6.27
C ALA A 105 -15.08 -1.06 6.23
N ALA A 106 -15.88 -0.03 5.92
CA ALA A 106 -17.32 -0.14 5.74
C ALA A 106 -17.72 -0.88 4.46
N ILE A 107 -16.96 -0.74 3.38
CA ILE A 107 -17.30 -1.31 2.06
C ILE A 107 -16.97 -2.80 1.99
N GLN A 108 -15.91 -3.27 2.66
CA GLN A 108 -15.56 -4.70 2.70
C GLN A 108 -16.39 -5.53 3.68
N HIS A 109 -17.01 -4.91 4.69
CA HIS A 109 -17.76 -5.63 5.72
C HIS A 109 -19.28 -5.67 5.52
N GLY A 110 -19.81 -5.09 4.43
CA GLY A 110 -21.21 -5.24 4.05
C GLY A 110 -22.19 -4.98 5.20
N ARG A 111 -21.87 -4.04 6.09
CA ARG A 111 -22.81 -3.59 7.10
C ARG A 111 -23.54 -2.37 6.56
N PRO A 112 -24.88 -2.35 6.63
CA PRO A 112 -25.68 -1.18 6.27
C PRO A 112 -25.32 0.04 7.13
#